data_AF-A0A1R0ZPT5-F1
#
_entry.id   AF-A0A1R0ZPT5-F1
#
_cell.length_a   1.000
_cell.length_b   1.000
_cell.length_c   1.000
_cell.angle_alpha   90.00
_cell.angle_beta   90.00
_cell.angle_gamma   90.00
#
_symmetry.space_group_name_H-M   'P 1'
#
loop_
_entity.id
_entity.type
_entity.pdbx_description
1 polymer ?
#
loop_
_entity_poly.entity_id
_entity_poly.type
_entity_poly.pdbx_seq_one_letter_code
_entity_poly.pdbx_strand_id
1 'polypeptide(L)'
;MYKELRSNFLENSKSNQQRVDKALDIYSDIEFGIYKYLNEKSDLFTVAEKISKASSLLPYDLLKLFIKFKETTNESLKREMLLELHKDIEKEIYSLKFKQVDPVTFKSDKNIAASVEYYIKTKIAPFGIPFIYTYFNFVFLLLLILLIALIDSAATVTEQIFLISLIFASLSYLMVLYNIISEDFLKRRFQRSYINWILLLIFALGMPSLMVFTDAWFRGILVFVMIFIYGYYAGRKCMRERAV
;
A
#
# COMPACT_ATOMS: atom_id res chain seq x y z
N MET A 1 -15.35 -15.81 -14.45
CA MET A 1 -15.14 -14.61 -13.60
C MET A 1 -15.39 -14.83 -12.10
N TYR A 2 -16.63 -14.90 -11.58
CA TYR A 2 -16.85 -15.00 -10.11
C TYR A 2 -16.19 -16.25 -9.47
N LYS A 3 -16.35 -17.42 -10.11
CA LYS A 3 -15.73 -18.68 -9.65
C LYS A 3 -14.20 -18.59 -9.61
N GLU A 4 -13.59 -17.97 -10.60
CA GLU A 4 -12.12 -17.79 -10.67
C GLU A 4 -11.64 -16.76 -9.64
N LEU A 5 -12.33 -15.62 -9.50
CA LEU A 5 -12.02 -14.62 -8.47
C LEU A 5 -12.10 -15.21 -7.07
N ARG A 6 -13.12 -16.02 -6.79
CA ARG A 6 -13.25 -16.75 -5.53
C ARG A 6 -12.12 -17.77 -5.34
N SER A 7 -11.76 -18.52 -6.38
CA SER A 7 -10.65 -19.48 -6.32
C SER A 7 -9.33 -18.77 -6.01
N ASN A 8 -9.01 -17.71 -6.74
CA ASN A 8 -7.80 -16.91 -6.55
C ASN A 8 -7.78 -16.27 -5.15
N PHE A 9 -8.92 -15.80 -4.64
CA PHE A 9 -9.02 -15.26 -3.30
C PHE A 9 -8.71 -16.32 -2.23
N LEU A 10 -9.28 -17.51 -2.35
CA LEU A 10 -9.03 -18.61 -1.42
C LEU A 10 -7.57 -19.08 -1.46
N GLU A 11 -6.99 -19.19 -2.65
CA GLU A 11 -5.60 -19.58 -2.83
C GLU A 11 -4.63 -18.53 -2.26
N ASN A 12 -4.87 -17.24 -2.54
CA ASN A 12 -4.10 -16.14 -1.96
C ASN A 12 -4.25 -16.09 -0.44
N SER A 13 -5.46 -16.29 0.09
CA SER A 13 -5.69 -16.34 1.55
C SER A 13 -4.88 -17.47 2.19
N LYS A 14 -4.88 -18.66 1.58
CA LYS A 14 -4.10 -19.80 2.05
C LYS A 14 -2.59 -19.54 1.98
N SER A 15 -2.11 -18.98 0.88
CA SER A 15 -0.69 -18.62 0.72
C SER A 15 -0.25 -17.57 1.74
N ASN A 16 -1.07 -16.53 1.96
CA ASN A 16 -0.81 -15.51 2.96
C ASN A 16 -0.78 -16.10 4.37
N GLN A 17 -1.70 -17.01 4.69
CA GLN A 17 -1.71 -17.69 5.98
C GLN A 17 -0.44 -18.52 6.19
N GLN A 18 0.01 -19.28 5.19
CA GLN A 18 1.28 -20.01 5.26
C GLN A 18 2.49 -19.08 5.49
N ARG A 19 2.48 -17.89 4.88
CA ARG A 19 3.54 -16.88 5.10
C ARG A 19 3.50 -16.33 6.53
N VAL A 20 2.30 -16.06 7.06
CA VAL A 20 2.12 -15.60 8.45
C VAL A 20 2.56 -16.67 9.43
N ASP A 21 2.19 -17.93 9.22
CA ASP A 21 2.58 -19.05 10.09
C ASP A 21 4.11 -19.23 10.10
N LYS A 22 4.75 -19.20 8.92
CA LYS A 22 6.21 -19.26 8.81
C LYS A 22 6.90 -18.06 9.46
N ALA A 23 6.35 -16.87 9.31
CA ALA A 23 6.85 -15.68 9.95
C ALA A 23 6.77 -15.82 11.48
N LEU A 24 5.61 -16.21 12.02
CA LEU A 24 5.41 -16.41 13.45
C LEU A 24 6.39 -17.40 14.08
N ASP A 25 6.66 -18.52 13.39
CA ASP A 25 7.64 -19.51 13.83
C ASP A 25 9.04 -18.89 13.99
N ILE A 26 9.49 -18.18 12.94
CA ILE A 26 10.80 -17.51 12.93
C ILE A 26 10.89 -16.38 13.95
N TYR A 27 9.84 -15.56 14.09
CA TYR A 27 9.82 -14.47 15.08
C TYR A 27 9.85 -15.01 16.51
N SER A 28 9.09 -16.07 16.80
CA SER A 28 9.10 -16.72 18.10
C SER A 28 10.49 -17.30 18.41
N ASP A 29 11.16 -17.89 17.41
CA ASP A 29 12.51 -18.40 17.53
C ASP A 29 13.57 -17.32 17.82
N ILE A 30 13.38 -16.12 17.26
CA ILE A 30 14.25 -14.96 17.50
C ILE A 30 13.96 -14.37 18.89
N GLU A 31 12.69 -14.15 19.24
CA GLU A 31 12.26 -13.67 20.55
C GLU A 31 12.86 -14.53 21.66
N PHE A 32 12.72 -15.86 21.53
CA PHE A 32 13.26 -16.81 22.48
C PHE A 32 14.80 -16.81 22.51
N GLY A 33 15.44 -16.61 21.35
CA GLY A 33 16.89 -16.44 21.26
C GLY A 33 17.38 -15.21 22.03
N ILE A 34 16.72 -14.06 21.85
CA ILE A 34 17.02 -12.82 22.56
C ILE A 34 16.78 -13.00 24.07
N TYR A 35 15.66 -13.61 24.46
CA TYR A 35 15.35 -13.90 25.85
C TYR A 35 16.41 -14.78 26.52
N LYS A 36 16.91 -15.82 25.83
CA LYS A 36 17.99 -16.66 26.36
C LYS A 36 19.29 -15.89 26.55
N TYR A 37 19.65 -15.03 25.60
CA TYR A 37 20.84 -14.20 25.72
C TYR A 37 20.74 -13.22 26.89
N LEU A 38 19.59 -12.55 27.06
CA LEU A 38 19.36 -11.62 28.17
C LEU A 38 19.43 -12.29 29.54
N ASN A 39 19.18 -13.59 29.62
CA ASN A 39 19.28 -14.40 30.84
C ASN A 39 20.59 -15.22 30.91
N GLU A 40 21.60 -14.88 30.11
CA GLU A 40 22.93 -15.51 30.11
C GLU A 40 22.92 -17.03 29.79
N LYS A 41 21.91 -17.48 29.04
CA LYS A 41 21.74 -18.89 28.63
C LYS A 41 22.11 -19.17 27.17
N SER A 42 22.58 -18.17 26.43
CA SER A 42 22.91 -18.28 25.01
C SER A 42 23.90 -17.21 24.58
N ASP A 43 24.69 -17.51 23.56
CA ASP A 43 25.66 -16.57 23.00
C ASP A 43 25.04 -15.60 22.01
N LEU A 44 25.58 -14.39 21.95
CA LEU A 44 25.13 -13.35 21.02
C LEU A 44 25.22 -13.79 19.55
N PHE A 45 26.23 -14.59 19.21
CA PHE A 45 26.44 -15.11 17.86
C PHE A 45 25.23 -15.91 17.36
N THR A 46 24.66 -16.76 18.21
CA THR A 46 23.49 -17.59 17.87
C THR A 46 22.24 -16.73 17.61
N VAL A 47 22.06 -15.65 18.36
CA VAL A 47 20.96 -14.70 18.17
C VAL A 47 21.14 -13.92 16.87
N ALA A 48 22.35 -13.43 16.61
CA ALA A 48 22.67 -12.71 15.38
C ALA A 48 22.53 -13.60 14.13
N GLU A 49 22.91 -14.89 14.22
CA GLU A 49 22.72 -15.84 13.13
C GLU A 49 21.24 -16.07 12.81
N LYS A 50 20.40 -16.26 13.85
CA LYS A 50 18.95 -16.42 13.68
C LYS A 50 18.31 -15.19 13.02
N ILE A 51 18.65 -13.99 13.48
CA ILE A 51 18.12 -12.74 12.91
C ILE A 51 18.60 -12.56 11.45
N SER A 52 19.87 -12.88 11.17
CA SER A 52 20.44 -12.79 9.82
C SER A 52 19.72 -13.72 8.82
N LYS A 53 19.46 -14.98 9.22
CA LYS A 53 18.70 -15.94 8.40
C LYS A 53 17.24 -15.49 8.16
N ALA A 54 16.67 -14.72 9.09
CA ALA A 54 15.32 -14.18 8.99
C ALA A 54 15.20 -12.84 8.23
N SER A 55 16.31 -12.26 7.76
CA SER A 55 16.36 -10.94 7.11
C SER A 55 15.33 -10.73 5.99
N SER A 56 15.02 -11.78 5.23
CA SER A 56 14.02 -11.74 4.14
C SER A 56 12.57 -11.57 4.60
N LEU A 57 12.26 -11.90 5.85
CA LEU A 57 10.93 -11.85 6.43
C LEU A 57 10.77 -10.72 7.44
N LEU A 58 11.87 -10.02 7.76
CA LEU A 58 11.91 -8.90 8.69
C LEU A 58 11.39 -7.60 8.03
N PRO A 59 10.49 -6.85 8.69
CA PRO A 59 10.23 -5.47 8.37
C PRO A 59 11.51 -4.66 8.26
N TYR A 60 11.49 -3.71 7.34
CA TYR A 60 12.63 -2.83 7.07
C TYR A 60 13.18 -2.16 8.34
N ASP A 61 12.29 -1.70 9.22
CA ASP A 61 12.68 -1.01 10.45
C ASP A 61 13.43 -1.94 11.43
N LEU A 62 12.99 -3.19 11.58
CA LEU A 62 13.66 -4.19 12.42
C LEU A 62 15.02 -4.60 11.84
N LEU A 63 15.09 -4.75 10.51
CA LEU A 63 16.35 -5.03 9.83
C LEU A 63 17.35 -3.89 10.00
N LYS A 64 16.89 -2.64 9.90
CA LYS A 64 17.71 -1.44 10.11
C LYS A 64 18.24 -1.36 11.54
N LEU A 65 17.40 -1.67 12.54
CA LEU A 65 17.83 -1.76 13.94
C LEU A 65 18.89 -2.85 14.14
N PHE A 66 18.69 -4.02 13.54
CA PHE A 66 19.65 -5.12 13.61
C PHE A 66 21.01 -4.80 12.96
N ILE A 67 21.01 -4.13 11.80
CA ILE A 67 22.25 -3.71 11.14
C ILE A 67 23.03 -2.73 12.03
N LYS A 68 22.35 -1.72 12.58
CA LYS A 68 22.98 -0.79 13.53
C LYS A 68 23.51 -1.49 14.78
N PHE A 69 22.77 -2.46 15.29
CA PHE A 69 23.19 -3.29 16.42
C PHE A 69 24.50 -4.03 16.11
N LYS A 70 24.66 -4.59 14.89
CA LYS A 70 25.87 -5.29 14.47
C LYS A 70 27.10 -4.37 14.40
N GLU A 71 26.91 -3.11 14.05
CA GLU A 71 27.98 -2.10 13.92
C GLU A 71 28.36 -1.46 15.27
N THR A 72 27.52 -1.60 16.30
CA THR A 72 27.71 -0.96 17.60
C THR A 72 28.73 -1.73 18.44
N THR A 73 29.82 -1.06 18.81
CA THR A 73 30.91 -1.61 19.64
C THR A 73 30.73 -1.37 21.14
N ASN A 74 29.83 -0.46 21.53
CA ASN A 74 29.56 -0.14 22.94
C ASN A 74 28.58 -1.14 23.56
N GLU A 75 29.02 -1.91 24.55
CA GLU A 75 28.25 -2.98 25.19
C GLU A 75 26.97 -2.50 25.92
N SER A 76 26.98 -1.31 26.53
CA SER A 76 25.77 -0.79 27.21
C SER A 76 24.67 -0.43 26.22
N LEU A 77 25.04 0.24 25.14
CA LEU A 77 24.16 0.68 24.07
C LEU A 77 23.63 -0.52 23.26
N LYS A 78 24.47 -1.53 23.07
CA LYS A 78 24.14 -2.80 22.42
C LYS A 78 23.08 -3.59 23.18
N ARG A 79 23.15 -3.61 24.52
CA ARG A 79 22.13 -4.24 25.37
C ARG A 79 20.79 -3.51 25.29
N GLU A 80 20.81 -2.17 25.29
CA GLU A 80 19.60 -1.35 25.15
C GLU A 80 18.91 -1.56 23.80
N MET A 81 19.68 -1.55 22.70
CA MET A 81 19.17 -1.83 21.36
C MET A 81 18.58 -3.25 21.22
N LEU A 82 19.17 -4.24 21.91
CA LEU A 82 18.64 -5.60 21.90
C LEU A 82 17.30 -5.70 22.65
N LEU A 83 17.12 -4.94 23.73
CA LEU A 83 15.85 -4.84 24.46
C LEU A 83 14.77 -4.14 23.63
N GLU A 84 15.15 -3.10 22.88
CA GLU A 84 14.25 -2.45 21.92
C GLU A 84 13.82 -3.44 20.81
N LEU A 85 14.78 -4.14 20.22
CA LEU A 85 14.53 -5.17 19.20
C LEU A 85 13.61 -6.28 19.74
N HIS A 86 13.83 -6.72 20.98
CA HIS A 86 12.98 -7.72 21.63
C HIS A 86 11.52 -7.25 21.72
N LYS A 87 11.28 -6.04 22.22
CA LYS A 87 9.94 -5.47 22.35
C LYS A 87 9.24 -5.31 21.01
N ASP A 88 9.97 -4.88 19.98
CA ASP A 88 9.35 -4.67 18.67
C ASP A 88 9.08 -5.99 17.93
N ILE A 89 9.92 -7.02 18.15
CA ILE A 89 9.62 -8.39 17.71
C ILE A 89 8.38 -8.92 18.43
N GLU A 90 8.25 -8.70 19.73
CA GLU A 90 7.07 -9.13 20.50
C GLU A 90 5.77 -8.48 19.95
N LYS A 91 5.81 -7.17 19.66
CA LYS A 91 4.69 -6.47 19.02
C LYS A 91 4.36 -7.05 17.65
N GLU A 92 5.37 -7.38 16.84
CA GLU A 92 5.14 -7.97 15.52
C GLU A 92 4.55 -9.38 15.63
N ILE A 93 4.95 -10.18 16.63
CA ILE A 93 4.32 -11.48 16.93
C ILE A 93 2.84 -11.30 17.24
N TYR A 94 2.46 -10.36 18.11
CA TYR A 94 1.04 -10.10 18.40
C TYR A 94 0.27 -9.62 17.16
N SER A 95 0.86 -8.74 16.34
CA SER A 95 0.29 -8.28 15.07
C SER A 95 0.06 -9.44 14.09
N LEU A 96 1.03 -10.33 13.94
CA LEU A 96 0.92 -11.51 13.09
C LEU A 96 -0.10 -12.52 13.63
N LYS A 97 -0.16 -12.71 14.96
CA LYS A 97 -1.18 -13.53 15.61
C LYS A 97 -2.59 -13.00 15.35
N PHE A 98 -2.78 -11.68 15.38
CA PHE A 98 -4.07 -11.08 15.04
C PHE A 98 -4.48 -11.30 13.57
N LYS A 99 -3.50 -11.37 12.66
CA LYS A 99 -3.74 -11.66 11.23
C LYS A 99 -3.98 -13.15 10.95
N GLN A 100 -3.60 -14.04 11.87
CA GLN A 100 -3.78 -15.48 11.73
C GLN A 100 -5.27 -15.82 11.79
N VAL A 101 -5.79 -16.44 10.73
CA VAL A 101 -7.19 -16.90 10.66
C VAL A 101 -7.18 -18.42 10.79
N ASP A 102 -6.92 -18.92 11.99
CA ASP A 102 -6.84 -20.35 12.26
C ASP A 102 -7.91 -20.77 13.28
N PRO A 103 -8.77 -21.76 12.96
CA PRO A 103 -9.77 -22.28 13.90
C PRO A 103 -9.18 -22.85 15.19
N VAL A 104 -7.92 -23.31 15.20
CA VAL A 104 -7.29 -23.95 16.37
C VAL A 104 -6.80 -22.91 17.39
N THR A 105 -6.23 -21.80 16.91
CA THR A 105 -5.72 -20.72 17.77
C THR A 105 -6.74 -19.63 18.08
N PHE A 106 -7.91 -19.66 17.42
CA PHE A 106 -9.02 -18.77 17.73
C PHE A 106 -9.62 -19.10 19.11
N LYS A 107 -9.13 -18.44 20.16
CA LYS A 107 -9.79 -18.47 21.46
C LYS A 107 -11.13 -17.75 21.33
N SER A 108 -12.20 -18.55 21.34
CA SER A 108 -13.55 -18.11 21.68
C SER A 108 -13.55 -17.66 23.15
N ASP A 109 -12.91 -16.53 23.46
CA ASP A 109 -13.42 -15.73 24.57
C ASP A 109 -14.90 -15.51 24.28
N LYS A 110 -15.76 -15.55 25.30
CA LYS A 110 -17.24 -15.54 25.22
C LYS A 110 -17.84 -14.27 24.57
N ASN A 111 -17.06 -13.57 23.76
CA ASN A 111 -17.35 -12.36 23.06
C ASN A 111 -17.88 -12.69 21.66
N ILE A 112 -19.21 -12.61 21.51
CA ILE A 112 -19.95 -12.90 20.28
C ILE A 112 -19.39 -12.11 19.09
N ALA A 113 -18.88 -10.90 19.33
CA ALA A 113 -18.25 -10.05 18.31
C ALA A 113 -17.07 -10.74 17.60
N ALA A 114 -16.22 -11.46 18.34
CA ALA A 114 -15.05 -12.13 17.77
C ALA A 114 -15.49 -13.30 16.87
N SER A 115 -16.49 -14.08 17.30
CA SER A 115 -17.03 -15.19 16.50
C SER A 115 -17.69 -14.70 15.21
N VAL A 116 -18.40 -13.56 15.28
CA VAL A 116 -18.98 -12.90 14.11
C VAL A 116 -17.89 -12.41 13.16
N GLU A 117 -16.82 -11.80 13.67
CA GLU A 117 -15.69 -11.37 12.85
C GLU A 117 -15.01 -12.55 12.14
N TYR A 118 -14.78 -13.66 12.86
CA TYR A 118 -14.23 -14.89 12.28
C TYR A 118 -15.15 -15.45 11.19
N TYR A 119 -16.47 -15.49 11.43
CA TYR A 119 -17.44 -15.95 10.46
C TYR A 119 -17.46 -15.06 9.21
N ILE A 120 -17.39 -13.74 9.38
CA ILE A 120 -17.32 -12.79 8.27
C ILE A 120 -16.06 -13.07 7.45
N LYS A 121 -14.88 -13.18 8.07
CA LYS A 121 -13.60 -13.39 7.37
C LYS A 121 -13.54 -14.74 6.65
N THR A 122 -14.10 -15.80 7.22
CA THR A 122 -13.96 -17.16 6.68
C THR A 122 -15.11 -17.59 5.76
N LYS A 123 -16.33 -17.13 6.01
CA LYS A 123 -17.52 -17.56 5.26
C LYS A 123 -18.07 -16.48 4.34
N ILE A 124 -18.06 -15.22 4.76
CA ILE A 124 -18.67 -14.13 3.99
C ILE A 124 -17.68 -13.50 3.02
N ALA A 125 -16.46 -13.19 3.47
CA ALA A 125 -15.44 -12.51 2.67
C ALA A 125 -15.10 -13.24 1.36
N PRO A 126 -14.97 -14.59 1.32
CA PRO A 126 -14.73 -15.31 0.06
C PRO A 126 -15.85 -15.18 -0.97
N PHE A 127 -17.05 -14.77 -0.57
CA PHE A 127 -18.17 -14.54 -1.47
C PHE A 127 -18.41 -13.05 -1.73
N GLY A 128 -18.37 -12.23 -0.67
CA GLY A 128 -18.64 -10.81 -0.70
C GLY A 128 -17.56 -10.01 -1.43
N ILE A 129 -16.27 -10.33 -1.22
CA ILE A 129 -15.18 -9.61 -1.88
C ILE A 129 -15.23 -9.80 -3.40
N PRO A 130 -15.30 -11.03 -3.96
CA PRO A 130 -15.50 -11.20 -5.39
C PRO A 130 -16.77 -10.55 -5.92
N PHE A 131 -17.86 -10.54 -5.16
CA PHE A 131 -19.11 -9.90 -5.56
C PHE A 131 -18.96 -8.38 -5.68
N ILE A 132 -18.32 -7.74 -4.71
CA ILE A 132 -18.01 -6.30 -4.74
C ILE A 132 -17.14 -5.97 -5.95
N TYR A 133 -16.10 -6.76 -6.23
CA TYR A 133 -15.30 -6.58 -7.45
C TYR A 133 -16.13 -6.71 -8.73
N THR A 134 -17.04 -7.69 -8.76
CA THR A 134 -17.92 -7.89 -9.93
C THR A 134 -18.87 -6.70 -10.09
N TYR A 135 -19.42 -6.17 -9.00
CA TYR A 135 -20.25 -4.98 -8.97
C TYR A 135 -19.50 -3.74 -9.47
N PHE A 136 -18.28 -3.50 -8.98
CA PHE A 136 -17.45 -2.40 -9.48
C PHE A 136 -17.16 -2.53 -10.97
N ASN A 137 -16.79 -3.72 -11.44
CA ASN A 137 -16.59 -3.96 -12.88
C ASN A 137 -17.86 -3.68 -13.69
N PHE A 138 -19.04 -4.05 -13.18
CA PHE A 138 -20.31 -3.72 -13.81
C PHE A 138 -20.57 -2.22 -13.85
N VAL A 139 -20.32 -1.49 -12.77
CA VAL A 139 -20.42 -0.01 -12.73
C VAL A 139 -19.45 0.63 -13.72
N PHE A 140 -18.21 0.15 -13.81
CA PHE A 140 -17.24 0.61 -14.80
C PHE A 140 -17.71 0.35 -16.23
N LEU A 141 -18.33 -0.81 -16.48
CA LEU A 141 -18.88 -1.15 -17.79
C LEU A 141 -20.07 -0.25 -18.15
N LEU A 142 -20.97 0.03 -17.19
CA LEU A 142 -22.06 0.99 -17.38
C LEU A 142 -21.54 2.41 -17.66
N LEU A 143 -20.51 2.85 -16.93
CA LEU A 143 -19.85 4.12 -17.20
C LEU A 143 -19.28 4.16 -18.61
N LEU A 144 -18.62 3.09 -19.07
CA LEU A 144 -18.08 3.00 -20.42
C LEU A 144 -19.18 3.08 -21.49
N ILE A 145 -20.31 2.41 -21.29
CA ILE A 145 -21.47 2.51 -22.18
C ILE A 145 -22.02 3.94 -22.20
N LEU A 146 -22.13 4.58 -21.04
CA LEU A 146 -22.59 5.97 -20.93
C LEU A 146 -21.64 6.94 -21.64
N LEU A 147 -20.33 6.72 -21.58
CA LEU A 147 -19.34 7.51 -22.33
C LEU A 147 -19.51 7.33 -23.85
N ILE A 148 -19.73 6.09 -24.32
CA ILE A 148 -19.99 5.81 -25.73
C ILE A 148 -21.29 6.51 -26.18
N ALA A 149 -22.35 6.42 -25.39
CA ALA A 149 -23.62 7.07 -25.69
C ALA A 149 -23.50 8.60 -25.74
N LEU A 150 -22.72 9.20 -24.82
CA LEU A 150 -22.41 10.63 -24.84
C LEU A 150 -21.71 11.06 -26.13
N ILE A 151 -20.74 10.27 -26.60
CA ILE A 151 -20.02 10.54 -27.85
C ILE A 151 -20.96 10.41 -29.05
N ASP A 152 -21.76 9.34 -29.12
CA ASP A 152 -22.70 9.10 -30.22
C ASP A 152 -23.82 10.15 -30.30
N SER A 153 -24.24 10.67 -29.13
CA SER A 153 -25.27 11.71 -29.04
C SER A 153 -24.81 13.13 -29.43
N ALA A 154 -23.51 13.35 -29.60
CA ALA A 154 -22.98 14.68 -29.91
C ALA A 154 -23.30 15.08 -31.36
N ALA A 155 -23.76 16.31 -31.57
CA ALA A 155 -24.30 16.76 -32.84
C ALA A 155 -23.21 17.05 -33.88
N THR A 156 -21.97 17.28 -33.43
CA THR A 156 -20.84 17.65 -34.29
C THR A 156 -19.57 16.85 -33.95
N VAL A 157 -18.74 16.62 -34.97
CA VAL A 157 -17.42 15.97 -34.80
C VAL A 157 -16.53 16.76 -33.83
N THR A 158 -16.66 18.09 -33.79
CA THR A 158 -15.94 18.95 -32.85
C THR A 158 -16.33 18.70 -31.39
N GLU A 159 -17.62 18.46 -31.11
CA GLU A 159 -18.09 18.12 -29.76
C GLU A 159 -17.66 16.71 -29.35
N GLN A 160 -17.63 15.75 -30.28
CA GLN A 160 -17.11 14.41 -30.03
C GLN A 160 -15.64 14.44 -29.62
N ILE A 161 -14.81 15.17 -30.37
CA ILE A 161 -13.38 15.33 -30.06
C ILE A 161 -13.21 16.03 -28.70
N PHE A 162 -14.03 17.05 -28.41
CA PHE A 162 -14.01 17.73 -27.12
C PHE A 162 -14.33 16.77 -25.96
N LEU A 163 -15.43 16.02 -26.04
CA LEU A 163 -15.84 15.05 -25.01
C LEU A 163 -14.77 13.97 -24.78
N ILE A 164 -14.24 13.37 -25.85
CA ILE A 164 -13.17 12.36 -25.76
C ILE A 164 -11.94 12.95 -25.07
N SER A 165 -11.51 14.14 -25.49
CA SER A 165 -10.33 14.80 -24.92
C SER A 165 -10.53 15.16 -23.44
N LEU A 166 -11.75 15.57 -23.05
CA LEU A 166 -12.11 15.89 -21.67
C LEU A 166 -12.07 14.65 -20.76
N ILE A 167 -12.66 13.54 -21.22
CA ILE A 167 -12.67 12.27 -20.48
C ILE A 167 -11.24 11.79 -20.26
N PHE A 168 -10.41 11.80 -21.31
CA PHE A 168 -9.03 11.34 -21.25
C PHE A 168 -8.17 12.24 -20.36
N ALA A 169 -8.34 13.56 -20.45
CA ALA A 169 -7.69 14.52 -19.57
C ALA A 169 -8.10 14.32 -18.10
N SER A 170 -9.39 14.09 -17.82
CA SER A 170 -9.90 13.86 -16.47
C SER A 170 -9.35 12.58 -15.85
N LEU A 171 -9.34 11.47 -16.60
CA LEU A 171 -8.76 10.21 -16.14
C LEU A 171 -7.26 10.35 -15.86
N SER A 172 -6.52 11.02 -16.75
CA SER A 172 -5.10 11.27 -16.58
C SER A 172 -4.80 12.16 -15.37
N TYR A 173 -5.62 13.19 -15.15
CA TYR A 173 -5.53 14.08 -13.99
C TYR A 173 -5.72 13.30 -12.68
N LEU A 174 -6.79 12.49 -12.59
CA LEU A 174 -7.05 11.66 -11.41
C LEU A 174 -5.92 10.66 -11.14
N MET A 175 -5.37 10.05 -12.18
CA MET A 175 -4.26 9.12 -12.05
C MET A 175 -2.99 9.80 -11.53
N VAL A 176 -2.63 10.98 -12.07
CA VAL A 176 -1.47 11.75 -11.60
C VAL A 176 -1.67 12.22 -10.16
N LEU A 177 -2.88 12.71 -9.82
CA LEU A 177 -3.21 13.16 -8.47
C LEU A 177 -3.18 12.02 -7.45
N TYR A 178 -3.70 10.83 -7.81
CA TYR A 178 -3.59 9.63 -7.00
C TYR A 178 -2.13 9.23 -6.74
N ASN A 179 -1.29 9.23 -7.78
CA ASN A 179 0.12 8.89 -7.65
C ASN A 179 0.85 9.89 -6.74
N ILE A 180 0.56 11.18 -6.86
CA ILE A 180 1.10 12.21 -5.95
C ILE A 180 0.65 11.94 -4.52
N ILE A 181 -0.64 11.73 -4.24
CA ILE A 181 -1.10 11.45 -2.87
C ILE A 181 -0.42 10.19 -2.29
N SER A 182 -0.33 9.13 -3.09
CA SER A 182 0.25 7.85 -2.68
C SER A 182 1.76 7.93 -2.44
N GLU A 183 2.53 8.49 -3.37
CA GLU A 183 4.00 8.55 -3.27
C GLU A 183 4.49 9.75 -2.45
N ASP A 184 3.90 10.93 -2.64
CA ASP A 184 4.38 12.16 -2.01
C ASP A 184 3.91 12.30 -0.56
N PHE A 185 2.63 12.01 -0.27
CA PHE A 185 2.05 12.22 1.07
C PHE A 185 2.13 10.98 1.97
N LEU A 186 1.71 9.80 1.48
CA LEU A 186 1.72 8.58 2.29
C LEU A 186 3.14 8.06 2.51
N LYS A 187 3.98 8.04 1.47
CA LYS A 187 5.38 7.57 1.57
C LYS A 187 6.38 8.67 1.93
N ARG A 188 5.93 9.92 2.12
CA ARG A 188 6.75 11.09 2.50
C ARG A 188 7.96 11.33 1.59
N ARG A 189 7.89 10.96 0.31
CA ARG A 189 9.01 11.10 -0.64
C ARG A 189 9.12 12.52 -1.23
N PHE A 190 8.16 13.39 -0.93
CA PHE A 190 8.13 14.74 -1.45
C PHE A 190 9.25 15.62 -0.88
N GLN A 191 10.07 16.19 -1.77
CA GLN A 191 10.98 17.26 -1.37
C GLN A 191 10.18 18.50 -0.98
N ARG A 192 10.21 18.86 0.31
CA ARG A 192 9.50 20.00 0.94
C ARG A 192 10.04 21.38 0.51
N SER A 193 10.23 21.59 -0.78
CA SER A 193 10.56 22.89 -1.35
C SER A 193 9.28 23.69 -1.58
N TYR A 194 9.29 24.97 -1.22
CA TYR A 194 8.18 25.90 -1.47
C TYR A 194 7.77 25.95 -2.96
N ILE A 195 8.73 25.78 -3.87
CA ILE A 195 8.49 25.75 -5.32
C ILE A 195 7.60 24.57 -5.71
N ASN A 196 7.81 23.39 -5.12
CA ASN A 196 7.03 22.20 -5.44
C ASN A 196 5.59 22.31 -4.91
N TRP A 197 5.40 22.95 -3.76
CA TRP A 197 4.07 23.23 -3.20
C TRP A 197 3.28 24.21 -4.06
N ILE A 198 3.93 25.28 -4.54
CA ILE A 198 3.29 26.25 -5.45
C ILE A 198 2.89 25.56 -6.76
N LEU A 199 3.78 24.73 -7.34
CA LEU A 199 3.47 23.99 -8.57
C LEU A 199 2.33 22.97 -8.38
N LEU A 200 2.26 22.31 -7.21
CA LEU A 200 1.15 21.42 -6.85
C LEU A 200 -0.18 22.19 -6.76
N LEU A 201 -0.18 23.36 -6.12
CA LEU A 201 -1.37 24.22 -6.02
C LEU A 201 -1.84 24.70 -7.40
N ILE A 202 -0.91 25.13 -8.25
CA ILE A 202 -1.19 25.53 -9.63
C ILE A 202 -1.73 24.35 -10.43
N PHE A 203 -1.19 23.14 -10.26
CA PHE A 203 -1.70 21.96 -10.94
C PHE A 203 -3.10 21.57 -10.44
N ALA A 204 -3.32 21.57 -9.13
CA ALA A 204 -4.57 21.15 -8.50
C ALA A 204 -5.72 22.12 -8.81
N LEU A 205 -5.48 23.43 -8.75
CA LEU A 205 -6.50 24.47 -8.92
C LEU A 205 -6.53 25.06 -10.33
N GLY A 206 -5.37 25.13 -11.00
CA GLY A 206 -5.23 25.72 -12.33
C GLY A 206 -5.80 24.86 -13.45
N MET A 207 -5.80 23.53 -13.30
CA MET A 207 -6.37 22.64 -14.31
C MET A 207 -7.91 22.70 -14.36
N PRO A 208 -8.63 22.65 -13.23
CA PRO A 208 -10.07 22.90 -13.22
C PRO A 208 -10.44 24.30 -13.70
N SER A 209 -9.65 25.33 -13.35
CA SER A 209 -9.95 26.70 -13.78
C SER A 209 -9.76 26.88 -15.30
N LEU A 210 -8.74 26.30 -15.91
CA LEU A 210 -8.56 26.32 -17.37
C LEU A 210 -9.76 25.68 -18.11
N MET A 211 -10.40 24.67 -17.52
CA MET A 211 -11.60 24.05 -18.10
C MET A 211 -12.84 24.96 -18.02
N VAL A 212 -12.96 25.77 -16.97
CA VAL A 212 -14.12 26.66 -16.75
C VAL A 212 -13.99 27.98 -17.53
N PHE A 213 -12.77 28.51 -17.68
CA PHE A 213 -12.56 29.86 -18.23
C PHE A 213 -12.15 29.90 -19.70
N THR A 214 -12.01 28.75 -20.39
CA THR A 214 -11.67 28.72 -21.82
C THR A 214 -12.81 28.14 -22.66
N ASP A 215 -13.27 28.89 -23.67
CA ASP A 215 -14.33 28.44 -24.61
C ASP A 215 -13.77 27.69 -25.83
N ALA A 216 -12.47 27.39 -25.83
CA ALA A 216 -11.83 26.68 -26.94
C ALA A 216 -12.23 25.20 -26.97
N TRP A 217 -12.65 24.70 -28.14
CA TRP A 217 -12.99 23.29 -28.35
C TRP A 217 -11.82 22.32 -28.10
N PHE A 218 -10.57 22.81 -28.21
CA PHE A 218 -9.34 22.04 -27.96
C PHE A 218 -8.82 22.13 -26.50
N ARG A 219 -9.59 22.73 -25.58
CA ARG A 219 -9.19 22.88 -24.17
C ARG A 219 -8.84 21.57 -23.47
N GLY A 220 -9.51 20.46 -23.83
CA GLY A 220 -9.18 19.13 -23.32
C GLY A 220 -7.77 18.66 -23.68
N ILE A 221 -7.32 18.95 -24.91
CA ILE A 221 -5.98 18.62 -25.39
C ILE A 221 -4.93 19.46 -24.65
N LEU A 222 -5.19 20.75 -24.45
CA LEU A 222 -4.27 21.63 -23.71
C LEU A 222 -4.08 21.17 -22.26
N VAL A 223 -5.17 20.84 -21.57
CA VAL A 223 -5.13 20.33 -20.19
C VAL A 223 -4.38 19.00 -20.14
N PHE A 224 -4.61 18.11 -21.11
CA PHE A 224 -3.87 16.86 -21.21
C PHE A 224 -2.35 17.05 -21.36
N VAL A 225 -1.92 17.94 -22.25
CA VAL A 225 -0.49 18.25 -22.45
C VAL A 225 0.12 18.81 -21.15
N MET A 226 -0.57 19.72 -20.48
CA MET A 226 -0.10 20.29 -19.23
C MET A 226 -0.01 19.23 -18.10
N ILE A 227 -0.95 18.26 -18.07
CA ILE A 227 -0.91 17.14 -17.12
C ILE A 227 0.33 16.28 -17.36
N PHE A 228 0.63 16.00 -18.63
CA PHE A 228 1.79 15.20 -19.00
C PHE A 228 3.10 15.91 -18.62
N ILE A 229 3.21 17.22 -18.88
CA ILE A 229 4.37 18.04 -18.51
C ILE A 229 4.58 18.01 -16.99
N TYR A 230 3.50 18.23 -16.22
CA TYR A 230 3.59 18.23 -14.76
C TYR A 230 3.91 16.84 -14.20
N GLY A 231 3.28 15.78 -14.73
CA GLY A 231 3.57 14.39 -14.35
C GLY A 231 5.03 14.02 -14.59
N TYR A 232 5.60 14.41 -15.74
CA TYR A 232 7.02 14.22 -16.03
C TYR A 232 7.93 14.99 -15.06
N TYR A 233 7.58 16.24 -14.74
CA TYR A 233 8.32 17.04 -13.77
C TYR A 233 8.27 16.42 -12.36
N ALA A 234 7.08 16.04 -11.89
CA ALA A 234 6.88 15.44 -10.57
C ALA A 234 7.67 14.14 -10.44
N GLY A 235 7.60 13.26 -11.46
CA GLY A 235 8.37 12.02 -11.51
C GLY A 235 9.88 12.23 -11.48
N ARG A 236 10.40 13.23 -12.21
CA ARG A 236 11.85 13.42 -12.35
C ARG A 236 12.50 14.22 -11.21
N LYS A 237 11.80 15.24 -10.68
CA LYS A 237 12.36 16.20 -9.71
C LYS A 237 11.79 16.08 -8.30
N CYS A 238 10.52 15.69 -8.15
CA CYS A 238 9.89 15.58 -6.82
C CYS A 238 10.08 14.18 -6.20
N MET A 239 10.02 13.12 -7.02
CA MET A 239 10.01 11.73 -6.56
C MET A 239 11.34 10.97 -6.72
N ARG A 240 12.38 11.58 -7.29
CA ARG A 240 13.69 10.92 -7.43
C ARG A 240 14.40 10.90 -6.09
N GLU A 241 14.65 9.69 -5.57
CA GLU A 241 15.51 9.47 -4.41
C GLU A 241 16.83 10.24 -4.60
N ARG A 242 17.18 11.09 -3.62
CA ARG A 242 18.57 11.47 -3.45
C ARG A 242 19.27 10.20 -2.98
N ALA A 243 19.91 9.50 -3.91
CA ALA A 243 20.99 8.60 -3.58
C ALA A 243 22.11 9.47 -2.98
N VAL A 244 22.10 9.59 -1.65
CA VAL A 244 23.23 10.05 -0.83
C VAL A 244 23.27 9.14 0.37
#